data_AF-A0A970QGN6-F1
#
_entry.id   AF-A0A970QGN6-F1
#
_cell.length_a   1.000
_cell.length_b   1.000
_cell.length_c   1.000
_cell.angle_alpha   90.00
_cell.angle_beta   90.00
_cell.angle_gamma   90.00
#
_symmetry.space_group_name_H-M   'P 1'
#
loop_
_entity.id
_entity.type
_entity.pdbx_description
1 polymer ?
#
loop_
_entity_poly.entity_id
_entity_poly.type
_entity_poly.pdbx_seq_one_letter_code
_entity_poly.pdbx_strand_id
1 'polypeptide(L)'
;MSHSRIISWSICMVLALMGMAMANAESPVLRFKEDGTFRIVQFADVHWTVGNAEDKESLQLMRDVLDAETPDLVVYTGDNTTGGAILPSRGLRQVTEASVERNLPWAAVFGNHDDEGPASRAKLMELMQTLPGCLAQA
;
A
#
# COMPACT_ATOMS: atom_id res chain seq x y z
N MET A 1 -49.61 -4.07 -6.77
CA MET A 1 -48.24 -3.51 -6.89
C MET A 1 -47.47 -4.37 -7.89
N SER A 2 -47.03 -3.81 -9.01
CA SER A 2 -46.40 -4.60 -10.09
C SER A 2 -45.01 -5.10 -9.66
N HIS A 3 -44.72 -6.38 -9.91
CA HIS A 3 -43.46 -7.04 -9.55
C HIS A 3 -42.21 -6.31 -10.10
N SER A 4 -42.34 -5.54 -11.18
CA SER A 4 -41.26 -4.71 -11.74
C SER A 4 -40.75 -3.63 -10.79
N ARG A 5 -41.60 -3.09 -9.90
CA ARG A 5 -41.20 -2.02 -8.97
C ARG A 5 -40.38 -2.57 -7.80
N ILE A 6 -40.65 -3.80 -7.38
CA ILE A 6 -39.92 -4.48 -6.29
C ILE A 6 -38.50 -4.83 -6.76
N ILE A 7 -38.35 -5.38 -7.97
CA ILE A 7 -37.04 -5.72 -8.54
C ILE A 7 -36.18 -4.47 -8.74
N SER A 8 -36.77 -3.37 -9.23
CA SER A 8 -36.07 -2.10 -9.40
C SER A 8 -35.55 -1.52 -8.08
N TRP A 9 -36.32 -1.62 -7.00
CA TRP A 9 -35.89 -1.15 -5.68
C TRP A 9 -34.79 -2.02 -5.08
N SER A 10 -34.87 -3.34 -5.25
CA SER A 10 -33.82 -4.25 -4.79
C SER A 10 -32.49 -4.01 -5.50
N ILE A 11 -32.50 -3.73 -6.81
CA ILE A 11 -31.29 -3.41 -7.58
C ILE A 11 -30.70 -2.07 -7.14
N CYS A 12 -31.51 -1.03 -6.98
CA CYS A 12 -31.02 0.26 -6.48
C CYS A 12 -30.44 0.17 -5.06
N MET A 13 -31.02 -0.66 -4.20
CA MET A 13 -30.53 -0.86 -2.83
C MET A 13 -29.20 -1.64 -2.78
N VAL A 14 -29.03 -2.65 -3.64
CA VAL A 14 -27.74 -3.36 -3.79
C VAL A 14 -26.65 -2.43 -4.37
N LEU A 15 -27.00 -1.60 -5.36
CA LEU A 15 -26.06 -0.62 -5.93
C LEU A 15 -25.69 0.47 -4.91
N ALA A 16 -26.62 0.91 -4.06
CA ALA A 16 -26.34 1.84 -2.98
C ALA A 16 -25.42 1.24 -1.90
N LEU A 17 -25.62 -0.04 -1.55
CA LEU A 17 -24.75 -0.76 -0.60
C LEU A 17 -23.33 -0.98 -1.16
N MET A 18 -23.19 -1.29 -2.46
CA MET A 18 -21.87 -1.36 -3.13
C MET A 18 -21.21 0.02 -3.23
N GLY A 19 -21.98 1.09 -3.43
CA GLY A 19 -21.45 2.46 -3.47
C GLY A 19 -20.93 2.95 -2.11
N MET A 20 -21.53 2.54 -1.01
CA MET A 20 -21.05 2.86 0.35
C MET A 20 -19.77 2.09 0.72
N ALA A 21 -19.58 0.86 0.23
CA ALA A 21 -18.35 0.10 0.45
C ALA A 21 -17.11 0.72 -0.21
N MET A 22 -17.30 1.64 -1.17
CA MET A 22 -16.23 2.37 -1.86
C MET A 22 -15.98 3.77 -1.27
N ALA A 23 -16.76 4.20 -0.28
CA ALA A 23 -16.68 5.55 0.27
C ALA A 23 -15.73 5.59 1.48
N ASN A 24 -14.53 6.12 1.23
CA ASN A 24 -13.51 6.55 2.19
C ASN A 24 -12.97 5.46 3.12
N ALA A 25 -11.85 4.85 2.72
CA ALA A 25 -10.95 4.24 3.70
C ALA A 25 -10.43 5.36 4.62
N GLU A 26 -10.99 5.47 5.83
CA GLU A 26 -10.39 6.31 6.87
C GLU A 26 -8.94 5.86 7.10
N SER A 27 -8.04 6.82 7.32
CA SER A 27 -6.64 6.51 7.59
C SER A 27 -6.53 5.53 8.76
N PRO A 28 -5.75 4.44 8.63
CA PRO A 28 -5.65 3.44 9.67
C PRO A 28 -5.21 4.06 11.01
N VAL A 29 -5.97 3.80 12.08
CA VAL A 29 -5.61 4.26 13.42
C VAL A 29 -4.73 3.21 14.08
N LEU A 30 -3.46 3.54 14.28
CA LEU A 30 -2.50 2.66 14.95
C LEU A 30 -2.78 2.59 16.45
N ARG A 31 -2.88 1.37 16.99
CA ARG A 31 -3.15 1.11 18.41
C ARG A 31 -2.44 -0.16 18.85
N PHE A 32 -2.03 -0.20 20.11
CA PHE A 32 -1.60 -1.44 20.74
C PHE A 32 -2.75 -2.46 20.75
N LYS A 33 -2.40 -3.74 20.64
CA LYS A 33 -3.32 -4.86 20.84
C LYS A 33 -3.77 -4.94 22.30
N GLU A 34 -4.77 -5.77 22.57
CA GLU A 34 -5.29 -6.00 23.93
C GLU A 34 -4.23 -6.50 24.91
N ASP A 35 -3.24 -7.24 24.41
CA ASP A 35 -2.10 -7.73 25.20
C ASP A 35 -0.99 -6.68 25.41
N GLY A 36 -1.19 -5.46 24.91
CA GLY A 36 -0.24 -4.35 25.02
C GLY A 36 0.91 -4.41 24.02
N THR A 37 0.90 -5.34 23.06
CA THR A 37 1.93 -5.43 22.02
C THR A 37 1.60 -4.56 20.81
N PHE A 38 2.65 -4.12 20.12
CA PHE A 38 2.57 -3.49 18.80
C PHE A 38 3.82 -3.88 18.03
N ARG A 39 3.65 -4.46 16.85
CA ARG A 39 4.77 -4.98 16.07
C ARG A 39 4.95 -4.23 14.77
N ILE A 40 6.20 -3.93 14.50
CA ILE A 40 6.63 -3.25 13.28
C ILE A 40 7.53 -4.19 12.51
N VAL A 41 7.24 -4.38 11.22
CA VAL A 41 8.21 -4.94 10.27
C VAL A 41 8.83 -3.77 9.51
N GLN A 42 10.16 -3.76 9.43
CA GLN A 42 10.92 -2.76 8.71
C GLN A 42 11.55 -3.36 7.45
N PHE A 43 11.35 -2.70 6.32
CA PHE A 43 12.09 -2.94 5.09
C PHE A 43 12.96 -1.72 4.78
N ALA A 44 14.20 -1.96 4.39
CA ALA A 44 15.20 -0.94 4.09
C ALA A 44 15.95 -1.33 2.82
N ASP A 45 16.40 -0.34 2.06
CA ASP A 45 17.31 -0.53 0.93
C ASP A 45 16.84 -1.62 -0.06
N VAL A 46 15.53 -1.62 -0.35
CA VAL A 46 14.94 -2.64 -1.24
C VAL A 46 15.46 -2.47 -2.67
N HIS A 47 15.84 -1.24 -3.06
CA HIS A 47 16.40 -0.89 -4.36
C HIS A 47 15.61 -1.52 -5.52
N TRP A 48 14.28 -1.39 -5.46
CA TRP A 48 13.41 -1.99 -6.45
C TRP A 48 13.67 -1.43 -7.86
N THR A 49 13.87 -2.33 -8.83
CA THR A 49 14.21 -2.02 -10.22
C THR A 49 13.25 -2.71 -11.17
N VAL A 50 12.25 -1.97 -11.66
CA VAL A 50 11.17 -2.50 -12.51
C VAL A 50 11.69 -3.42 -13.63
N GLY A 51 11.31 -4.70 -13.57
CA GLY A 51 11.67 -5.70 -14.57
C GLY A 51 12.85 -6.59 -14.17
N ASN A 52 13.48 -6.34 -13.03
CA ASN A 52 14.53 -7.19 -12.49
C ASN A 52 13.95 -8.51 -11.95
N ALA A 53 14.73 -9.61 -12.07
CA ALA A 53 14.25 -10.93 -11.67
C ALA A 53 14.32 -11.13 -10.15
N GLU A 54 15.41 -10.64 -9.55
CA GLU A 54 15.73 -10.71 -8.13
C GLU A 54 14.69 -9.97 -7.28
N ASP A 55 14.09 -8.90 -7.81
CA ASP A 55 12.97 -8.19 -7.18
C ASP A 55 11.79 -9.11 -6.86
N LYS A 56 11.55 -10.16 -7.68
CA LYS A 56 10.48 -11.13 -7.39
C LYS A 56 10.82 -11.99 -6.17
N GLU A 57 12.09 -12.31 -5.96
CA GLU A 57 12.55 -13.04 -4.79
C GLU A 57 12.46 -12.15 -3.55
N SER A 58 12.88 -10.88 -3.65
CA SER A 58 12.70 -9.89 -2.59
C SER A 58 11.24 -9.72 -2.20
N LEU A 59 10.33 -9.60 -3.19
CA LEU A 59 8.90 -9.50 -2.93
C LEU A 59 8.36 -10.75 -2.24
N GLN A 60 8.77 -11.95 -2.67
CA GLN A 60 8.35 -13.19 -2.02
C GLN A 60 8.85 -13.24 -0.57
N LEU A 61 10.10 -12.87 -0.32
CA LEU A 61 10.63 -12.81 1.04
C LEU A 61 9.87 -11.81 1.91
N MET A 62 9.55 -10.62 1.38
CA MET A 62 8.75 -9.64 2.11
C MET A 62 7.36 -10.20 2.43
N ARG A 63 6.71 -10.89 1.49
CA ARG A 63 5.44 -11.58 1.72
C ARG A 63 5.55 -12.60 2.86
N ASP A 64 6.57 -13.46 2.80
CA ASP A 64 6.80 -14.51 3.80
C ASP A 64 7.06 -13.91 5.20
N VAL A 65 7.84 -12.83 5.28
CA VAL A 65 8.06 -12.09 6.54
C VAL A 65 6.76 -11.50 7.08
N LEU A 66 5.95 -10.86 6.23
CA LEU A 66 4.68 -10.28 6.68
C LEU A 66 3.68 -11.35 7.14
N ASP A 67 3.68 -12.53 6.52
CA ASP A 67 2.81 -13.65 6.89
C ASP A 67 3.29 -14.35 8.17
N ALA A 68 4.60 -14.54 8.32
CA ALA A 68 5.20 -15.14 9.52
C ALA A 68 5.10 -14.22 10.73
N GLU A 69 5.38 -12.93 10.52
CA GLU A 69 5.29 -11.97 11.59
C GLU A 69 3.83 -11.64 11.86
N THR A 70 3.02 -11.13 10.93
CA THR A 70 1.73 -10.47 11.24
C THR A 70 1.95 -9.15 12.01
N PRO A 71 2.63 -8.16 11.38
CA PRO A 71 2.86 -6.86 12.01
C PRO A 71 1.60 -6.00 12.07
N ASP A 72 1.63 -5.02 12.95
CA ASP A 72 0.61 -3.96 13.08
C ASP A 72 0.94 -2.74 12.21
N LEU A 73 2.18 -2.61 11.74
CA LEU A 73 2.66 -1.57 10.84
C LEU A 73 3.86 -2.07 10.03
N VAL A 74 3.91 -1.70 8.75
CA VAL A 74 5.11 -1.88 7.91
C VAL A 74 5.80 -0.52 7.71
N VAL A 75 7.12 -0.46 7.88
CA VAL A 75 7.90 0.77 7.66
C VAL A 75 8.96 0.54 6.61
N TYR A 76 8.91 1.35 5.55
CA TYR A 76 9.90 1.43 4.50
C TYR A 76 10.87 2.58 4.79
N THR A 77 12.12 2.27 5.05
CA THR A 77 13.08 3.23 5.64
C THR A 77 14.00 3.94 4.65
N GLY A 78 13.60 4.00 3.39
CA GLY A 78 14.33 4.68 2.32
C GLY A 78 14.97 3.71 1.36
N ASP A 79 15.42 4.27 0.23
CA ASP A 79 16.05 3.51 -0.85
C ASP A 79 15.13 2.37 -1.31
N ASN A 80 13.84 2.71 -1.41
CA ASN A 80 12.77 1.77 -1.73
C ASN A 80 12.83 1.37 -3.20
N THR A 81 13.21 2.30 -4.06
CA THR A 81 13.41 2.12 -5.51
C THR A 81 14.81 2.54 -5.89
N THR A 82 15.32 2.00 -7.00
CA THR A 82 16.50 2.61 -7.63
C THR A 82 16.06 3.88 -8.35
N GLY A 83 16.76 5.00 -8.13
CA GLY A 83 16.44 6.27 -8.80
C GLY A 83 16.48 6.18 -10.32
N GLY A 84 17.25 5.24 -10.88
CA GLY A 84 17.24 4.95 -12.31
C GLY A 84 15.97 4.29 -12.85
N ALA A 85 14.93 4.05 -12.02
CA ALA A 85 13.71 3.41 -12.47
C ALA A 85 13.04 4.22 -13.59
N ILE A 86 12.99 3.63 -14.80
CA ILE A 86 12.33 4.21 -15.98
C ILE A 86 10.85 4.53 -15.68
N LEU A 87 10.23 3.74 -14.78
CA LEU A 87 8.84 3.85 -14.38
C LEU A 87 8.74 3.96 -12.85
N PRO A 88 9.09 5.12 -12.25
CA PRO A 88 9.22 5.24 -10.80
C PRO A 88 7.88 5.01 -10.08
N SER A 89 6.76 5.43 -10.70
CA SER A 89 5.41 5.13 -10.19
C SER A 89 5.08 3.64 -10.15
N ARG A 90 5.60 2.86 -11.10
CA ARG A 90 5.40 1.41 -11.12
C ARG A 90 6.28 0.73 -10.08
N GLY A 91 7.54 1.15 -9.96
CA GLY A 91 8.45 0.64 -8.93
C GLY A 91 7.90 0.85 -7.53
N LEU A 92 7.39 2.05 -7.25
CA LEU A 92 6.80 2.38 -5.95
C LEU A 92 5.54 1.56 -5.63
N ARG A 93 4.69 1.30 -6.62
CA ARG A 93 3.53 0.40 -6.46
C ARG A 93 3.96 -1.04 -6.18
N GLN A 94 5.01 -1.51 -6.84
CA GLN A 94 5.50 -2.88 -6.70
C GLN A 94 6.22 -3.11 -5.37
N VAL A 95 7.09 -2.19 -4.92
CA VAL A 95 7.79 -2.34 -3.64
C VAL A 95 6.84 -2.31 -2.43
N THR A 96 5.70 -1.62 -2.55
CA THR A 96 4.66 -1.55 -1.51
C THR A 96 3.61 -2.66 -1.64
N GLU A 97 3.67 -3.48 -2.69
CA GLU A 97 2.64 -4.47 -3.05
C GLU A 97 2.36 -5.45 -1.90
N ALA A 98 3.42 -5.97 -1.25
CA ALA A 98 3.26 -6.93 -0.17
C ALA A 98 2.42 -6.39 1.01
N SER A 99 2.57 -5.09 1.32
CA SER A 99 1.80 -4.40 2.38
C SER A 99 0.37 -4.12 1.94
N VAL A 100 0.21 -3.60 0.70
CA VAL A 100 -1.10 -3.24 0.14
C VAL A 100 -1.99 -4.46 -0.04
N GLU A 101 -1.47 -5.58 -0.57
CA GLU A 101 -2.21 -6.83 -0.75
C GLU A 101 -2.78 -7.39 0.57
N ARG A 102 -2.09 -7.14 1.69
CA ARG A 102 -2.48 -7.60 3.03
C ARG A 102 -3.36 -6.60 3.78
N ASN A 103 -3.70 -5.47 3.17
CA ASN A 103 -4.38 -4.35 3.82
C ASN A 103 -3.67 -3.89 5.11
N LEU A 104 -2.33 -4.00 5.15
CA LEU A 104 -1.54 -3.55 6.28
C LEU A 104 -1.32 -2.04 6.19
N PRO A 105 -1.44 -1.30 7.30
CA PRO A 105 -0.99 0.08 7.32
C PRO A 105 0.53 0.10 7.10
N TRP A 106 1.00 1.07 6.32
CA TRP A 106 2.41 1.22 6.02
C TRP A 106 2.82 2.68 5.89
N ALA A 107 4.06 2.97 6.24
CA ALA A 107 4.67 4.28 6.06
C ALA A 107 6.00 4.14 5.32
N ALA A 108 6.40 5.19 4.62
CA ALA A 108 7.67 5.24 3.92
C ALA A 108 8.34 6.60 4.10
N VAL A 109 9.67 6.58 4.16
CA VAL A 109 10.51 7.76 3.94
C VAL A 109 11.33 7.55 2.67
N PHE A 110 11.79 8.64 2.07
CA PHE A 110 12.67 8.59 0.90
C PHE A 110 14.13 8.47 1.33
N GLY A 111 14.86 7.58 0.68
CA GLY A 111 16.32 7.55 0.73
C GLY A 111 16.93 8.53 -0.27
N ASN A 112 18.25 8.44 -0.47
CA ASN A 112 18.96 9.30 -1.41
C ASN A 112 18.75 8.84 -2.85
N HIS A 113 18.47 7.56 -3.09
CA HIS A 113 18.28 7.04 -4.45
C HIS A 113 16.85 7.21 -4.97
N ASP A 114 15.84 7.36 -4.12
CA ASP A 114 14.43 7.27 -4.54
C ASP A 114 13.96 8.32 -5.56
N ASP A 115 14.67 9.45 -5.72
CA ASP A 115 14.30 10.55 -6.62
C ASP A 115 15.36 10.91 -7.67
N GLU A 116 16.30 10.00 -7.95
CA GLU A 116 17.29 10.23 -9.03
C GLU A 116 16.69 9.99 -10.44
N GLY A 117 15.41 9.64 -10.50
CA GLY A 117 14.65 9.37 -11.72
C GLY A 117 13.91 10.59 -12.26
N PRO A 118 12.97 10.38 -13.21
CA PRO A 118 12.24 11.49 -13.82
C PRO A 118 11.14 12.10 -12.93
N ALA A 119 10.85 11.51 -11.76
CA ALA A 119 9.80 11.97 -10.85
C ALA A 119 10.39 12.59 -9.57
N SER A 120 9.84 13.73 -9.13
CA SER A 120 10.26 14.39 -7.89
C SER A 120 9.73 13.67 -6.65
N ARG A 121 10.40 13.83 -5.50
CA ARG A 121 9.91 13.34 -4.18
C ARG A 121 8.47 13.74 -3.89
N ALA A 122 8.10 14.99 -4.20
CA ALA A 122 6.72 15.46 -4.02
C ALA A 122 5.73 14.63 -4.86
N LYS A 123 6.08 14.33 -6.12
CA LYS A 123 5.21 13.54 -6.98
C LYS A 123 5.11 12.08 -6.55
N LEU A 124 6.22 11.53 -6.04
CA LEU A 124 6.25 10.19 -5.47
C LEU A 124 5.42 10.11 -4.17
N MET A 125 5.47 11.14 -3.31
CA MET A 125 4.66 11.20 -2.11
C MET A 125 3.17 11.29 -2.43
N GLU A 126 2.79 12.17 -3.38
CA GLU A 126 1.41 12.23 -3.87
C GLU A 126 0.92 10.85 -4.32
N LEU A 127 1.76 10.10 -5.04
CA LEU A 127 1.44 8.75 -5.46
C LEU A 127 1.29 7.79 -4.27
N MET A 128 2.24 7.77 -3.33
CA MET A 128 2.17 6.94 -2.12
C MET A 128 0.85 7.17 -1.39
N GLN A 129 0.44 8.43 -1.22
CA GLN A 129 -0.79 8.82 -0.55
C GLN A 129 -2.07 8.33 -1.25
N THR A 130 -2.00 7.98 -2.54
CA THR A 130 -3.13 7.34 -3.26
C THR A 130 -3.24 5.84 -3.02
N LEU A 131 -2.24 5.21 -2.42
CA LEU A 131 -2.20 3.77 -2.21
C LEU A 131 -2.91 3.39 -0.90
N PRO A 132 -3.69 2.29 -0.87
CA PRO A 132 -4.35 1.82 0.33
C PRO A 132 -3.37 1.61 1.49
N GLY A 133 -3.79 1.97 2.71
CA GLY A 133 -3.00 1.77 3.92
C GLY A 133 -1.80 2.72 4.09
N CYS A 134 -1.54 3.63 3.13
CA CYS A 134 -0.43 4.55 3.24
C CYS A 134 -0.65 5.58 4.36
N LEU A 135 0.36 5.72 5.23
CA LEU A 135 0.44 6.70 6.31
C LEU A 135 1.55 7.73 6.08
N ALA A 136 2.24 7.69 4.93
CA ALA A 136 3.31 8.61 4.60
C ALA A 136 2.80 10.02 4.29
N GLN A 137 3.55 11.04 4.71
CA GLN A 137 3.24 12.44 4.49
C GLN A 137 4.53 13.26 4.27
N ALA A 138 4.44 14.33 3.48
CA ALA A 138 5.50 15.30 3.22
C ALA A 138 5.38 16.54 4.11
#